data_AF-A0AA95MMC4-F1
#
_entry.id   AF-A0AA95MMC4-F1
#
_cell.length_a   1.000
_cell.length_b   1.000
_cell.length_c   1.000
_cell.angle_alpha   90.00
_cell.angle_beta   90.00
_cell.angle_gamma   90.00
#
_symmetry.space_group_name_H-M   'P 1'
#
loop_
_entity.id
_entity.type
_entity.pdbx_description
1 polymer ?
#
loop_
_entity_poly.entity_id
_entity_poly.type
_entity_poly.pdbx_seq_one_letter_code
_entity_poly.pdbx_strand_id
1 'polypeptide(L)' 'MKNKTRINITLICSLLIFAVAIFRILTESLSSTPLVVAYILAITGLIGVVSNGVMLKKFRTN' A
#
# COMPACT_ATOMS: atom_id res chain seq x y z
N MET A 1 -3.07 17.50 -14.02
CA MET A 1 -3.30 16.04 -14.02
C MET A 1 -4.76 15.77 -13.66
N LYS A 2 -5.50 14.93 -14.39
CA LYS A 2 -6.87 14.57 -14.02
C LYS A 2 -6.84 13.86 -12.65
N ASN A 3 -7.67 14.31 -11.70
CA ASN A 3 -7.73 13.80 -10.32
C ASN A 3 -7.82 12.27 -10.25
N LYS A 4 -8.51 11.66 -11.22
CA LYS A 4 -8.65 10.22 -11.40
C LYS A 4 -7.31 9.49 -11.63
N THR A 5 -6.42 10.05 -12.44
CA THR A 5 -5.09 9.50 -12.71
C THR A 5 -4.20 9.57 -11.47
N ARG A 6 -4.30 10.66 -10.69
CA ARG A 6 -3.55 10.83 -9.43
C ARG A 6 -3.96 9.78 -8.40
N ILE A 7 -5.27 9.53 -8.25
CA ILE A 7 -5.78 8.50 -7.33
C ILE A 7 -5.29 7.10 -7.72
N ASN A 8 -5.31 6.76 -9.02
CA ASN A 8 -4.83 5.47 -9.51
C ASN A 8 -3.33 5.25 -9.23
N ILE A 9 -2.50 6.29 -9.46
CA ILE A 9 -1.07 6.23 -9.18
C ILE A 9 -0.82 6.04 -7.67
N THR A 10 -1.55 6.75 -6.81
CA THR A 10 -1.44 6.59 -5.35
C THR A 10 -1.88 5.20 -4.88
N LEU A 11 -2.90 4.62 -5.50
CA LEU A 11 -3.35 3.25 -5.24
C LEU A 11 -2.29 2.22 -5.62
N ILE A 12 -1.70 2.37 -6.80
CA ILE A 12 -0.63 1.48 -7.30
C ILE A 12 0.61 1.58 -6.40
N CYS A 13 1.03 2.79 -6.01
CA CYS A 13 2.13 2.97 -5.06
C CYS A 13 1.84 2.32 -3.69
N SER A 14 0.64 2.51 -3.15
CA SER A 14 0.27 1.90 -1.86
C SER A 14 0.24 0.38 -1.93
N LEU A 15 -0.24 -0.19 -3.05
CA LEU A 15 -0.22 -1.63 -3.33
C LEU A 15 1.20 -2.18 -3.45
N LEU A 16 2.10 -1.46 -4.12
CA LEU A 16 3.52 -1.85 -4.24
C LEU A 16 4.22 -1.86 -2.88
N ILE A 17 4.00 -0.83 -2.04
CA ILE A 17 4.55 -0.77 -0.68
C ILE A 17 4.03 -1.94 0.16
N PHE A 18 2.73 -2.23 0.07
CA PHE A 18 2.12 -3.34 0.78
C PHE A 18 2.66 -4.70 0.31
N ALA A 19 2.78 -4.91 -1.01
CA ALA A 19 3.30 -6.15 -1.58
C ALA A 19 4.77 -6.39 -1.21
N VAL A 20 5.61 -5.36 -1.23
CA VAL A 20 7.02 -5.46 -0.80
C VAL A 20 7.13 -5.74 0.69
N ALA A 21 6.26 -5.14 1.52
CA ALA A 21 6.21 -5.40 2.95
C ALA A 21 5.78 -6.85 3.26
N ILE A 22 4.75 -7.36 2.58
CA ILE A 22 4.32 -8.77 2.70
C ILE A 22 5.42 -9.72 2.22
N PHE A 23 6.02 -9.44 1.07
CA PHE A 23 7.13 -10.24 0.55
C PHE A 23 8.26 -10.27 1.57
N ARG A 24 8.60 -9.14 2.19
CA ARG A 24 9.59 -9.08 3.28
C ARG A 24 9.24 -9.95 4.48
N ILE A 25 7.97 -9.95 4.92
CA ILE A 25 7.50 -10.77 6.04
C ILE A 25 7.55 -12.26 5.68
N LEU A 26 7.07 -12.64 4.49
CA LEU A 26 7.00 -14.03 4.05
C LEU A 26 8.37 -14.65 3.77
N THR A 27 9.34 -13.86 3.29
CA THR A 27 10.65 -14.39 2.90
C THR A 27 11.64 -14.42 4.06
N GLU A 28 11.32 -13.89 5.26
CA GLU A 28 12.09 -13.93 6.54
C GLU A 28 13.64 -13.99 6.44
N SER A 29 14.25 -13.39 5.41
CA SER A 29 15.65 -13.67 5.03
C SER A 29 16.57 -12.47 5.17
N LEU A 30 16.13 -11.36 5.78
CA LEU A 30 17.02 -10.25 6.07
C LEU A 30 17.10 -9.99 7.56
N SER A 31 18.08 -10.61 8.21
CA SER A 31 18.51 -10.33 9.60
C SER A 31 18.90 -8.86 9.83
N SER A 32 19.03 -8.07 8.77
CA SER A 32 19.50 -6.68 8.82
C SER A 32 18.39 -5.63 8.97
N THR A 33 17.12 -6.01 8.88
CA THR A 33 15.98 -5.08 9.09
C THR A 33 15.05 -5.60 10.18
N PRO A 34 14.75 -4.81 11.23
CA PRO A 34 13.89 -5.27 12.32
C PRO A 34 12.49 -5.60 11.80
N LEU A 35 11.99 -6.79 12.11
CA LEU A 35 10.66 -7.30 11.76
C LEU A 35 9.54 -6.27 12.06
N VAL A 36 9.71 -5.49 13.12
CA VAL A 36 8.83 -4.39 13.52
C VAL A 36 8.58 -3.39 12.38
N VAL A 37 9.62 -3.02 11.63
CA VAL A 37 9.51 -2.06 10.51
C VAL A 37 8.71 -2.68 9.36
N ALA A 38 8.88 -3.97 9.09
CA ALA A 38 8.12 -4.67 8.06
C ALA A 38 6.62 -4.73 8.40
N TYR A 39 6.27 -4.97 9.67
CA TYR A 39 4.88 -4.93 10.13
C TYR A 39 4.28 -3.51 10.03
N ILE A 40 4.99 -2.47 10.44
CA ILE A 40 4.52 -1.08 10.32
C ILE A 40 4.28 -0.70 8.87
N LEU A 41 5.19 -1.09 7.96
CA LEU A 41 5.05 -0.88 6.53
C LEU A 41 3.86 -1.64 5.94
N ALA A 42 3.62 -2.89 6.36
CA ALA A 42 2.48 -3.67 5.92
C ALA A 42 1.15 -3.07 6.39
N ILE A 43 1.04 -2.67 7.66
CA ILE A 43 -0.18 -2.06 8.22
C ILE A 43 -0.46 -0.71 7.54
N THR A 44 0.57 0.13 7.41
CA THR A 44 0.43 1.45 6.76
C THR A 44 0.07 1.31 5.28
N GLY A 45 0.70 0.36 4.58
CA GLY A 45 0.38 0.02 3.19
C GLY A 45 -1.08 -0.43 3.04
N LEU A 46 -1.57 -1.29 3.94
CA LEU A 46 -2.95 -1.77 3.94
C LEU A 46 -3.95 -0.63 4.14
N ILE A 47 -3.71 0.26 5.11
CA ILE A 47 -4.55 1.44 5.36
C ILE A 47 -4.59 2.35 4.12
N GLY A 48 -3.44 2.54 3.48
CA GLY A 48 -3.33 3.30 2.24
C GLY A 48 -4.15 2.69 1.09
N VAL A 49 -4.06 1.38 0.90
CA VAL A 49 -4.83 0.65 -0.13
C VAL A 49 -6.34 0.75 0.13
N VAL A 50 -6.79 0.51 1.37
CA VAL A 50 -8.22 0.57 1.73
C VAL A 50 -8.75 2.00 1.56
N SER A 51 -8.05 3.00 2.09
CA SER A 51 -8.50 4.40 2.04
C SER A 51 -8.58 4.93 0.61
N ASN A 52 -7.54 4.71 -0.19
CA ASN A 52 -7.53 5.14 -1.59
C ASN A 52 -8.51 4.31 -2.46
N GLY A 53 -8.70 3.03 -2.15
CA GLY A 53 -9.70 2.16 -2.79
C GLY A 53 -11.14 2.63 -2.55
N VAL A 54 -11.49 2.95 -1.30
CA VAL A 54 -12.80 3.50 -0.95
C VAL A 54 -13.02 4.86 -1.62
N MET A 55 -12.01 5.73 -1.59
CA MET A 55 -12.08 7.04 -2.24
C MET A 55 -12.26 6.92 -3.77
N LEU A 56 -11.54 6.00 -4.43
CA LEU A 56 -11.71 5.73 -5.85
C LEU A 56 -13.13 5.23 -6.19
N LYS A 57 -13.70 4.35 -5.37
CA LYS A 57 -15.08 3.85 -5.55
C LYS A 57 -16.09 4.99 -5.43
N LYS A 58 -15.87 5.92 -4.49
CA LYS A 58 -16.69 7.12 -4.32
C LYS A 58 -16.61 8.08 -5.52
N PHE A 59 -15.40 8.31 -6.06
CA PHE A 59 -15.19 9.14 -7.27
C PHE A 59 -15.65 8.50 -8.58
N ARG A 60 -15.88 7.18 -8.61
CA ARG A 60 -16.42 6.48 -9.78
C ARG A 60 -17.95 6.38 -9.79
N THR A 61 -18.58 6.51 -8.62
CA THR A 61 -20.04 6.38 -8.43
C THR A 61 -20.77 7.72 -8.51
N ASN A 62 -20.03 8.84 -8.47
CA ASN A 62 -20.53 10.21 -8.72
C ASN A 62 -20.13 10.64 -10.13
#